data_AF-C7MMV0-F1
#
_entry.id   AF-C7MMV0-F1
#
_cell.length_a   1.000
_cell.length_b   1.000
_cell.length_c   1.000
_cell.angle_alpha   90.00
_cell.angle_beta   90.00
_cell.angle_gamma   90.00
#
_symmetry.space_group_name_H-M   'P 1'
#
loop_
_entity.id
_entity.type
_entity.pdbx_description
1 polymer ?
#
loop_
_entity_poly.entity_id
_entity_poly.type
_entity_poly.pdbx_seq_one_letter_code
_entity_poly.pdbx_strand_id
1 'polypeptide(L)'
;MADLPAGTESWDMEPYEIANTGNAVIPTTLKHIWGSHESGVYGQIGSGKKDYASETLTIPAGADVTISNMKINSSVKVIVEKGAKLTLDDSVAFGPIEVNGGTLSTGARSTTTDTITLNEGSTLENANLNSHAHYLTDGSYTAPESTTPVVVNGNVTIKGNVTITGDEGTAGTAGQAGMVIKSGTVTISEGSTLTISGGDTVEVYPSAGGSGIVMSEGSQIKGAGTLITTGGKSYQNKAGHGIDGVGIVDVGTLKATGGASAPEDYPTVTGRHGQAGDGVVPTVKVRATNLSSQGGTGEHPGSDKVTPYDPSEPDPQPQTGWQQVDGTWYYYNTDGSMVTGWLQLDNTWYYLQNWGGMALGWQDVDDTWYHFDASGAMQTGWLQLDGSWYYLKDWGGMSLDWEEIDGTWYYLGSSGAMVTGTQIIDGTVYRFASSGALVS
;
A
#
# COMPACT_ATOMS: atom_id res chain seq x y z
N MET A 1 10.30 3.37 -26.99
CA MET A 1 10.46 4.80 -27.38
C MET A 1 11.77 5.09 -28.13
N ALA A 2 12.38 4.13 -28.83
CA ALA A 2 13.79 4.23 -29.22
C ALA A 2 14.15 5.15 -30.41
N ASP A 3 13.19 5.79 -31.10
CA ASP A 3 13.48 6.52 -32.35
C ASP A 3 12.94 7.97 -32.40
N LEU A 4 12.62 8.59 -31.26
CA LEU A 4 12.24 10.01 -31.27
C LEU A 4 13.44 10.91 -31.58
N PRO A 5 13.35 11.85 -32.54
CA PRO A 5 14.40 12.83 -32.79
C PRO A 5 14.77 13.60 -31.52
N ALA A 6 16.06 13.89 -31.36
CA ALA A 6 16.53 14.69 -30.22
C ALA A 6 15.82 16.06 -30.19
N GLY A 7 15.34 16.45 -29.01
CA GLY A 7 14.62 17.71 -28.82
C GLY A 7 13.13 17.68 -29.18
N THR A 8 12.56 16.48 -29.41
CA THR A 8 11.11 16.35 -29.60
C THR A 8 10.37 16.82 -28.35
N GLU A 9 9.46 17.79 -28.53
CA GLU A 9 8.62 18.35 -27.46
C GLU A 9 7.18 17.83 -27.50
N SER A 10 6.70 17.37 -28.66
CA SER A 10 5.39 16.76 -28.81
C SER A 10 5.48 15.54 -29.72
N TRP A 11 4.79 14.47 -29.35
CA TRP A 11 4.76 13.23 -30.10
C TRP A 11 3.31 12.82 -30.37
N ASP A 12 2.95 12.76 -31.64
CA ASP A 12 1.75 12.10 -32.11
C ASP A 12 2.06 10.60 -32.27
N MET A 13 1.49 9.78 -31.38
CA MET A 13 1.93 8.39 -31.20
C MET A 13 1.47 7.51 -32.36
N GLU A 14 2.40 7.20 -33.26
CA GLU A 14 2.18 6.26 -34.37
C GLU A 14 3.16 5.07 -34.29
N PRO A 15 2.68 3.81 -34.36
CA PRO A 15 1.26 3.42 -34.43
C PRO A 15 0.52 3.76 -33.12
N TYR A 16 -0.79 3.99 -33.18
CA TYR A 16 -1.65 4.20 -32.01
C TYR A 16 -1.75 3.01 -31.04
N GLU A 17 -0.91 1.99 -31.18
CA GLU A 17 -0.82 0.85 -30.26
C GLU A 17 0.65 0.46 -30.05
N ILE A 18 1.10 0.57 -28.80
CA ILE A 18 2.40 0.09 -28.33
C ILE A 18 2.16 -1.06 -27.36
N ALA A 19 2.16 -2.29 -27.85
CA ALA A 19 1.82 -3.47 -27.05
C ALA A 19 2.87 -3.85 -25.98
N ASN A 20 4.10 -3.33 -26.08
CA ASN A 20 5.17 -3.55 -25.11
C ASN A 20 5.98 -2.25 -24.97
N THR A 21 6.01 -1.71 -23.76
CA THR A 21 6.73 -0.48 -23.43
C THR A 21 8.24 -0.70 -23.36
N GLY A 22 8.69 -1.90 -23.03
CA GLY A 22 10.10 -2.24 -22.83
C GLY A 22 10.70 -1.52 -21.62
N ASN A 23 9.89 -1.26 -20.58
CA ASN A 23 10.27 -0.46 -19.41
C ASN A 23 10.73 0.96 -19.79
N ALA A 24 9.90 1.65 -20.56
CA ALA A 24 10.28 2.92 -21.18
C ALA A 24 10.44 4.06 -20.17
N VAL A 25 11.41 4.93 -20.43
CA VAL A 25 11.58 6.22 -19.72
C VAL A 25 11.21 7.35 -20.67
N ILE A 26 10.33 8.24 -20.25
CA ILE A 26 9.90 9.39 -21.04
C ILE A 26 11.04 10.40 -21.18
N PRO A 27 11.39 10.86 -22.40
CA PRO A 27 12.36 11.93 -22.57
C PRO A 27 11.89 13.23 -21.88
N THR A 28 12.75 13.89 -21.12
CA THR A 28 12.40 15.12 -20.37
C THR A 28 12.05 16.31 -21.26
N THR A 29 12.46 16.27 -22.53
CA THR A 29 12.08 17.26 -23.55
C THR A 29 10.62 17.13 -23.95
N LEU A 30 10.05 15.93 -23.85
CA LEU A 30 8.71 15.63 -24.32
C LEU A 30 7.67 16.22 -23.34
N LYS A 31 6.89 17.17 -23.84
CA LYS A 31 5.83 17.87 -23.12
C LYS A 31 4.45 17.31 -23.40
N HIS A 32 4.27 16.67 -24.55
CA HIS A 32 2.98 16.12 -24.93
C HIS A 32 3.11 14.80 -25.70
N ILE A 33 2.33 13.79 -25.31
CA ILE A 33 2.05 12.59 -26.10
C ILE A 33 0.58 12.60 -26.47
N TRP A 34 0.31 12.54 -27.76
CA TRP A 34 -1.05 12.42 -28.30
C TRP A 34 -1.33 10.99 -28.73
N GLY A 35 -2.52 10.51 -28.40
CA GLY A 35 -3.12 9.32 -28.99
C GLY A 35 -3.86 9.63 -30.28
N SER A 36 -5.00 8.98 -30.49
CA SER A 36 -5.67 8.93 -31.79
C SER A 36 -6.27 10.26 -32.30
N HIS A 37 -6.36 11.28 -31.43
CA HIS A 37 -7.08 12.53 -31.68
C HIS A 37 -8.58 12.39 -32.02
N GLU A 38 -9.11 11.17 -32.05
CA GLU A 38 -10.50 10.87 -32.40
C GLU A 38 -11.31 10.56 -31.13
N SER A 39 -12.40 11.29 -30.94
CA SER A 39 -13.26 11.13 -29.76
C SER A 39 -13.80 9.69 -29.66
N GLY A 40 -13.54 9.03 -28.53
CA GLY A 40 -13.97 7.65 -28.28
C GLY A 40 -13.04 6.57 -28.86
N VAL A 41 -12.04 6.97 -29.64
CA VAL A 41 -10.91 6.14 -30.02
C VAL A 41 -9.72 6.58 -29.16
N TYR A 42 -8.91 5.63 -28.73
CA TYR A 42 -7.79 5.93 -27.85
C TYR A 42 -6.56 5.22 -28.39
N GLY A 43 -5.42 5.92 -28.36
CA GLY A 43 -4.14 5.23 -28.51
C GLY A 43 -3.91 4.33 -27.29
N GLN A 44 -3.08 3.30 -27.43
CA GLN A 44 -2.88 2.28 -26.40
C GLN A 44 -1.39 2.08 -26.09
N ILE A 45 -1.06 2.04 -24.81
CA ILE A 45 0.27 1.68 -24.31
C ILE A 45 0.14 0.47 -23.38
N GLY A 46 0.95 -0.54 -23.61
CA GLY A 46 0.97 -1.80 -22.87
C GLY A 46 0.13 -2.91 -23.51
N SER A 47 0.37 -4.14 -23.07
CA SER A 47 -0.44 -5.30 -23.42
C SER A 47 -1.87 -5.15 -22.90
N GLY A 48 -2.86 -5.29 -23.77
CA GLY A 48 -4.28 -5.38 -23.42
C GLY A 48 -4.73 -6.81 -23.10
N LYS A 49 -3.80 -7.75 -22.86
CA LYS A 49 -4.10 -9.13 -22.42
C LYS A 49 -4.07 -9.19 -20.88
N LYS A 50 -4.37 -10.37 -20.30
CA LYS A 50 -4.35 -10.69 -18.85
C LYS A 50 -2.96 -10.54 -18.20
N ASP A 51 -2.41 -9.34 -18.23
CA ASP A 51 -1.12 -8.95 -17.71
C ASP A 51 -1.33 -7.77 -16.73
N TYR A 52 -0.61 -7.78 -15.62
CA TYR A 52 -0.72 -6.79 -14.55
C TYR A 52 0.65 -6.32 -14.12
N ALA A 53 0.91 -5.01 -14.23
CA ALA A 53 2.14 -4.34 -13.81
C ALA A 53 3.44 -5.09 -14.21
N SER A 54 3.44 -5.75 -15.37
CA SER A 54 4.57 -6.52 -15.90
C SER A 54 5.64 -5.64 -16.53
N GLU A 55 5.29 -4.40 -16.85
CA GLU A 55 6.17 -3.40 -17.44
C GLU A 55 6.05 -2.06 -16.72
N THR A 56 7.05 -1.20 -16.88
CA THR A 56 7.08 0.13 -16.25
C THR A 56 7.13 1.25 -17.29
N LEU A 57 6.34 2.31 -17.09
CA LEU A 57 6.50 3.59 -17.77
C LEU A 57 6.97 4.63 -16.76
N THR A 58 8.23 5.06 -16.89
CA THR A 58 8.83 6.04 -15.97
C THR A 58 8.73 7.45 -16.52
N ILE A 59 8.21 8.36 -15.70
CA ILE A 59 8.26 9.81 -15.88
C ILE A 59 9.42 10.32 -15.03
N PRO A 60 10.61 10.57 -15.63
CA PRO A 60 11.81 10.80 -14.86
C PRO A 60 11.86 12.22 -14.29
N ALA A 61 12.71 12.43 -13.28
CA ALA A 61 12.93 13.73 -12.68
C ALA A 61 13.15 14.84 -13.73
N GLY A 62 12.44 15.96 -13.58
CA GLY A 62 12.49 17.10 -14.51
C GLY A 62 11.63 16.96 -15.77
N ALA A 63 10.99 15.81 -16.01
CA ALA A 63 9.95 15.71 -17.03
C ALA A 63 8.66 16.40 -16.56
N ASP A 64 7.96 17.03 -17.49
CA ASP A 64 6.62 17.59 -17.31
C ASP A 64 5.87 17.27 -18.60
N VAL A 65 5.05 16.21 -18.54
CA VAL A 65 4.44 15.61 -19.72
C VAL A 65 2.94 15.46 -19.54
N THR A 66 2.21 15.84 -20.60
CA THR A 66 0.78 15.54 -20.75
C THR A 66 0.61 14.36 -21.70
N ILE A 67 -0.20 13.37 -21.30
CA ILE A 67 -0.64 12.27 -22.15
C ILE A 67 -2.13 12.48 -22.44
N SER A 68 -2.47 12.60 -23.73
CA SER A 68 -3.82 12.93 -24.18
C SER A 68 -4.43 11.87 -25.09
N ASN A 69 -5.71 11.54 -24.89
CA ASN A 69 -6.47 10.59 -25.73
C ASN A 69 -5.84 9.18 -25.77
N MET A 70 -5.42 8.69 -24.59
CA MET A 70 -4.70 7.42 -24.43
C MET A 70 -5.34 6.46 -23.42
N LYS A 71 -5.17 5.16 -23.66
CA LYS A 71 -5.32 4.07 -22.69
C LYS A 71 -3.94 3.56 -22.31
N ILE A 72 -3.64 3.59 -21.01
CA ILE A 72 -2.48 2.93 -20.43
C ILE A 72 -3.00 1.64 -19.82
N ASN A 73 -2.66 0.51 -20.43
CA ASN A 73 -3.21 -0.79 -20.09
C ASN A 73 -2.67 -1.31 -18.75
N SER A 74 -3.38 -2.26 -18.12
CA SER A 74 -3.08 -2.79 -16.78
C SER A 74 -1.72 -3.47 -16.65
N SER A 75 -1.12 -3.87 -17.77
CA SER A 75 0.25 -4.37 -17.86
C SER A 75 1.30 -3.33 -17.49
N VAL A 76 0.97 -2.04 -17.53
CA VAL A 76 1.92 -0.94 -17.32
C VAL A 76 1.71 -0.34 -15.94
N LYS A 77 2.75 -0.43 -15.10
CA LYS A 77 2.90 0.39 -13.92
C LYS A 77 3.52 1.73 -14.30
N VAL A 78 2.88 2.84 -13.92
CA VAL A 78 3.45 4.17 -14.14
C VAL A 78 4.21 4.61 -12.91
N ILE A 79 5.44 5.11 -13.07
CA ILE A 79 6.24 5.67 -11.99
C ILE A 79 6.51 7.15 -12.28
N VAL A 80 6.10 8.03 -11.38
CA VAL A 80 6.38 9.46 -11.45
C VAL A 80 7.45 9.81 -10.42
N GLU A 81 8.65 10.09 -10.90
CA GLU A 81 9.81 10.37 -10.04
C GLU A 81 9.76 11.75 -9.40
N LYS A 82 10.66 11.97 -8.44
CA LYS A 82 10.78 13.21 -7.69
C LYS A 82 11.01 14.41 -8.61
N GLY A 83 10.15 15.42 -8.47
CA GLY A 83 10.21 16.63 -9.29
C GLY A 83 9.75 16.45 -10.74
N ALA A 84 9.20 15.29 -11.10
CA ALA A 84 8.51 15.07 -12.37
C ALA A 84 7.01 15.44 -12.26
N LYS A 85 6.38 15.72 -13.40
CA LYS A 85 4.93 15.92 -13.51
C LYS A 85 4.35 15.06 -14.63
N LEU A 86 3.28 14.35 -14.31
CA LEU A 86 2.42 13.66 -15.26
C LEU A 86 1.02 14.27 -15.22
N THR A 87 0.52 14.66 -16.39
CA THR A 87 -0.88 15.05 -16.59
C THR A 87 -1.55 14.07 -17.54
N LEU A 88 -2.66 13.46 -17.12
CA LEU A 88 -3.55 12.71 -18.00
C LEU A 88 -4.69 13.62 -18.43
N ASP A 89 -4.91 13.78 -19.73
CA ASP A 89 -6.07 14.50 -20.30
C ASP A 89 -6.84 13.59 -21.26
N ASP A 90 -8.15 13.48 -21.11
CA ASP A 90 -8.97 12.53 -21.89
C ASP A 90 -8.29 11.16 -22.00
N SER A 91 -7.83 10.62 -20.88
CA SER A 91 -7.03 9.40 -20.87
C SER A 91 -7.42 8.48 -19.72
N VAL A 92 -7.21 7.19 -19.90
CA VAL A 92 -7.52 6.16 -18.90
C VAL A 92 -6.26 5.40 -18.54
N ALA A 93 -5.94 5.30 -17.25
CA ALA A 93 -4.91 4.41 -16.76
C ALA A 93 -5.53 3.23 -16.01
N PHE A 94 -5.28 2.03 -16.51
CA PHE A 94 -5.80 0.78 -15.97
C PHE A 94 -4.86 0.08 -15.00
N GLY A 95 -3.56 0.38 -15.08
CA GLY A 95 -2.54 -0.16 -14.19
C GLY A 95 -2.23 0.78 -13.02
N PRO A 96 -1.43 0.32 -12.05
CA PRO A 96 -1.10 1.09 -10.86
C PRO A 96 -0.21 2.29 -11.21
N ILE A 97 -0.39 3.39 -10.47
CA ILE A 97 0.46 4.57 -10.58
C ILE A 97 1.16 4.81 -9.24
N GLU A 98 2.49 4.91 -9.27
CA GLU A 98 3.30 5.25 -8.10
C GLU A 98 3.92 6.64 -8.28
N VAL A 99 3.67 7.53 -7.33
CA VAL A 99 4.21 8.90 -7.32
C VAL A 99 5.22 9.00 -6.18
N ASN A 100 6.47 9.32 -6.53
CA ASN A 100 7.64 9.31 -5.65
C ASN A 100 8.26 10.71 -5.51
N GLY A 101 7.53 11.64 -4.91
CA GLY A 101 7.94 13.05 -4.80
C GLY A 101 7.65 13.88 -6.05
N GLY A 102 6.91 13.32 -7.01
CA GLY A 102 6.45 13.96 -8.23
C GLY A 102 5.03 14.52 -8.12
N THR A 103 4.45 14.91 -9.25
CA THR A 103 3.07 15.41 -9.34
C THR A 103 2.27 14.57 -10.33
N LEU A 104 1.10 14.09 -9.90
CA LEU A 104 0.08 13.50 -10.76
C LEU A 104 -1.11 14.44 -10.88
N SER A 105 -1.59 14.64 -12.11
CA SER A 105 -2.86 15.30 -12.37
C SER A 105 -3.71 14.50 -13.35
N THR A 106 -4.99 14.29 -13.02
CA THR A 106 -5.95 13.62 -13.90
C THR A 106 -7.03 14.63 -14.29
N GLY A 107 -6.87 15.25 -15.45
CA GLY A 107 -7.82 16.24 -15.96
C GLY A 107 -9.26 15.71 -15.94
N ALA A 108 -10.26 16.59 -15.99
CA ALA A 108 -11.66 16.26 -15.72
C ALA A 108 -12.28 15.14 -16.60
N ARG A 109 -11.64 14.79 -17.73
CA ARG A 109 -12.07 13.72 -18.65
C ARG A 109 -11.23 12.44 -18.53
N SER A 110 -10.31 12.41 -17.57
CA SER A 110 -9.42 11.27 -17.34
C SER A 110 -9.92 10.46 -16.14
N THR A 111 -9.62 9.17 -16.14
CA THR A 111 -9.92 8.29 -15.01
C THR A 111 -8.78 7.31 -14.78
N THR A 112 -8.66 6.84 -13.55
CA THR A 112 -7.77 5.75 -13.17
C THR A 112 -8.61 4.68 -12.51
N THR A 113 -8.38 3.42 -12.87
CA THR A 113 -9.23 2.33 -12.37
C THR A 113 -8.55 1.47 -11.31
N ASP A 114 -7.26 1.69 -11.07
CA ASP A 114 -6.43 0.97 -10.10
C ASP A 114 -5.80 1.94 -9.08
N THR A 115 -5.07 1.41 -8.11
CA THR A 115 -4.47 2.17 -7.01
C THR A 115 -3.44 3.18 -7.48
N ILE A 116 -3.56 4.40 -6.96
CA ILE A 116 -2.53 5.41 -6.94
C ILE A 116 -1.84 5.38 -5.58
N THR A 117 -0.53 5.13 -5.59
CA THR A 117 0.32 5.20 -4.40
C THR A 117 1.05 6.54 -4.37
N LEU A 118 0.81 7.33 -3.33
CA LEU A 118 1.46 8.62 -3.08
C LEU A 118 2.49 8.46 -1.96
N ASN A 119 3.77 8.46 -2.32
CA ASN A 119 4.88 8.39 -1.37
C ASN A 119 5.37 9.81 -0.99
N GLU A 120 6.41 9.86 -0.15
CA GLU A 120 6.97 11.11 0.39
C GLU A 120 7.20 12.20 -0.68
N GLY A 121 6.67 13.40 -0.40
CA GLY A 121 6.80 14.60 -1.23
C GLY A 121 5.85 14.66 -2.43
N SER A 122 4.99 13.65 -2.62
CA SER A 122 4.11 13.58 -3.79
C SER A 122 2.98 14.60 -3.76
N THR A 123 2.56 15.05 -4.94
CA THR A 123 1.42 15.95 -5.12
C THR A 123 0.35 15.28 -5.99
N LEU A 124 -0.91 15.33 -5.54
CA LEU A 124 -2.08 14.99 -6.34
C LEU A 124 -2.86 16.28 -6.64
N GLU A 125 -3.03 16.58 -7.93
CA GLU A 125 -3.55 17.86 -8.40
C GLU A 125 -4.73 17.68 -9.36
N ASN A 126 -5.84 18.39 -9.13
CA ASN A 126 -6.97 18.48 -10.06
C ASN A 126 -7.42 17.11 -10.61
N ALA A 127 -7.62 16.14 -9.71
CA ALA A 127 -7.80 14.74 -10.06
C ALA A 127 -9.23 14.26 -9.83
N ASN A 128 -9.77 13.46 -10.75
CA ASN A 128 -11.01 12.72 -10.56
C ASN A 128 -10.72 11.21 -10.65
N LEU A 129 -10.81 10.52 -9.52
CA LEU A 129 -10.39 9.14 -9.37
C LEU A 129 -11.62 8.30 -8.99
N ASN A 130 -11.95 7.30 -9.80
CA ASN A 130 -13.06 6.40 -9.53
C ASN A 130 -12.57 4.95 -9.56
N SER A 131 -12.64 4.30 -8.41
CA SER A 131 -12.30 2.89 -8.30
C SER A 131 -13.17 2.06 -9.23
N HIS A 132 -12.51 1.24 -10.03
CA HIS A 132 -13.16 0.09 -10.67
C HIS A 132 -12.27 -1.13 -10.41
N ALA A 133 -11.73 -1.23 -9.18
CA ALA A 133 -10.65 -2.12 -8.78
C ALA A 133 -11.08 -3.60 -8.76
N HIS A 134 -11.58 -4.10 -9.88
CA HIS A 134 -11.97 -5.48 -10.14
C HIS A 134 -11.87 -5.85 -11.63
N TYR A 135 -11.36 -4.96 -12.49
CA TYR A 135 -11.24 -5.22 -13.92
C TYR A 135 -9.86 -4.82 -14.45
N LEU A 136 -9.11 -5.79 -14.96
CA LEU A 136 -8.02 -5.52 -15.90
C LEU A 136 -8.56 -4.80 -17.15
N THR A 137 -7.66 -4.26 -17.99
CA THR A 137 -8.04 -3.55 -19.23
C THR A 137 -8.99 -4.37 -20.13
N ASP A 138 -8.83 -5.69 -20.17
CA ASP A 138 -9.68 -6.57 -20.98
C ASP A 138 -11.01 -6.94 -20.32
N GLY A 139 -11.28 -6.43 -19.12
CA GLY A 139 -12.48 -6.71 -18.33
C GLY A 139 -12.58 -8.15 -17.83
N SER A 140 -11.54 -8.97 -18.02
CA SER A 140 -11.64 -10.43 -17.90
C SER A 140 -11.03 -11.01 -16.62
N TYR A 141 -10.75 -10.16 -15.62
CA TYR A 141 -10.06 -10.57 -14.40
C TYR A 141 -10.26 -9.59 -13.23
N THR A 142 -10.49 -10.14 -12.04
CA THR A 142 -10.46 -9.44 -10.75
C THR A 142 -9.02 -9.30 -10.28
N ALA A 143 -8.52 -8.07 -10.17
CA ALA A 143 -7.20 -7.80 -9.58
C ALA A 143 -7.06 -8.53 -8.21
N PRO A 144 -5.86 -9.01 -7.86
CA PRO A 144 -5.64 -9.68 -6.60
C PRO A 144 -5.85 -8.70 -5.44
N GLU A 145 -6.81 -9.05 -4.58
CA GLU A 145 -7.19 -8.35 -3.34
C GLU A 145 -7.84 -6.99 -3.53
N SER A 146 -8.81 -6.68 -2.65
CA SER A 146 -9.54 -5.41 -2.65
C SER A 146 -8.56 -4.26 -2.41
N THR A 147 -8.23 -3.47 -3.44
CA THR A 147 -7.28 -2.35 -3.31
C THR A 147 -8.01 -1.02 -3.16
N THR A 148 -7.51 -0.17 -2.28
CA THR A 148 -7.98 1.21 -2.10
C THR A 148 -7.54 2.08 -3.30
N PRO A 149 -8.37 3.02 -3.78
CA PRO A 149 -8.03 3.91 -4.89
C PRO A 149 -6.77 4.74 -4.65
N VAL A 150 -6.61 5.27 -3.43
CA VAL A 150 -5.43 6.06 -3.07
C VAL A 150 -4.81 5.57 -1.76
N VAL A 151 -3.53 5.25 -1.81
CA VAL A 151 -2.71 4.89 -0.64
C VAL A 151 -1.65 5.97 -0.43
N VAL A 152 -1.52 6.46 0.81
CA VAL A 152 -0.53 7.47 1.20
C VAL A 152 0.48 6.88 2.18
N ASN A 153 1.78 6.98 1.86
CA ASN A 153 2.90 6.45 2.63
C ASN A 153 3.92 7.54 3.00
N GLY A 154 3.46 8.75 3.33
CA GLY A 154 4.35 9.87 3.61
C GLY A 154 3.65 11.23 3.57
N ASN A 155 4.45 12.29 3.51
CA ASN A 155 3.96 13.66 3.42
C ASN A 155 3.56 13.98 1.99
N VAL A 156 2.27 14.21 1.75
CA VAL A 156 1.71 14.44 0.41
C VAL A 156 0.93 15.74 0.38
N THR A 157 0.86 16.35 -0.79
CA THR A 157 0.13 17.61 -1.01
C THR A 157 -1.05 17.40 -1.93
N ILE A 158 -2.20 17.94 -1.56
CA ILE A 158 -3.40 18.02 -2.40
C ILE A 158 -3.55 19.45 -2.91
N LYS A 159 -3.75 19.59 -4.23
CA LYS A 159 -3.94 20.88 -4.90
C LYS A 159 -5.16 20.88 -5.83
N GLY A 160 -5.87 22.00 -5.86
CA GLY A 160 -7.04 22.16 -6.69
C GLY A 160 -8.19 21.28 -6.23
N ASN A 161 -8.98 20.75 -7.18
CA ASN A 161 -10.12 19.90 -6.87
C ASN A 161 -9.75 18.43 -7.07
N VAL A 162 -9.71 17.66 -5.99
CA VAL A 162 -9.48 16.22 -6.02
C VAL A 162 -10.71 15.49 -5.53
N THR A 163 -11.22 14.57 -6.34
CA THR A 163 -12.32 13.67 -6.01
C THR A 163 -11.83 12.22 -6.08
N ILE A 164 -12.15 11.44 -5.06
CA ILE A 164 -11.80 10.02 -4.95
C ILE A 164 -13.05 9.24 -4.57
N THR A 165 -13.41 8.27 -5.38
CA THR A 165 -14.56 7.40 -5.14
C THR A 165 -14.08 5.96 -5.02
N GLY A 166 -14.23 5.36 -3.84
CA GLY A 166 -14.07 3.93 -3.62
C GLY A 166 -15.20 3.12 -4.27
N ASP A 167 -14.94 1.86 -4.58
CA ASP A 167 -15.96 0.96 -5.11
C ASP A 167 -16.88 0.48 -3.99
N GLU A 168 -18.17 0.35 -4.28
CA GLU A 168 -19.13 -0.20 -3.33
C GLU A 168 -19.07 -1.73 -3.35
N GLY A 169 -19.22 -2.34 -2.18
CA GLY A 169 -19.22 -3.80 -2.09
C GLY A 169 -20.43 -4.40 -2.83
N THR A 170 -20.25 -5.58 -3.41
CA THR A 170 -21.37 -6.42 -3.84
C THR A 170 -21.87 -7.30 -2.70
N ALA A 171 -22.97 -8.04 -2.92
CA ALA A 171 -23.53 -8.97 -1.93
C ALA A 171 -22.47 -9.94 -1.39
N GLY A 172 -22.18 -9.82 -0.09
CA GLY A 172 -21.17 -10.65 0.59
C GLY A 172 -19.74 -10.09 0.60
N THR A 173 -19.50 -8.90 0.03
CA THR A 173 -18.19 -8.21 0.09
C THR A 173 -18.33 -6.85 0.79
N ALA A 174 -17.21 -6.33 1.29
CA ALA A 174 -17.14 -4.99 1.88
C ALA A 174 -16.78 -3.96 0.81
N GLY A 175 -17.32 -2.74 0.93
CA GLY A 175 -16.91 -1.60 0.12
C GLY A 175 -15.47 -1.20 0.41
N GLN A 176 -14.85 -0.54 -0.56
CA GLN A 176 -13.46 -0.10 -0.49
C GLN A 176 -13.37 1.24 0.22
N ALA A 177 -12.32 1.39 1.05
CA ALA A 177 -11.98 2.73 1.50
C ALA A 177 -11.60 3.61 0.30
N GLY A 178 -11.97 4.90 0.31
CA GLY A 178 -11.60 5.82 -0.76
C GLY A 178 -10.11 6.20 -0.70
N MET A 179 -9.62 6.49 0.50
CA MET A 179 -8.20 6.74 0.77
C MET A 179 -7.75 6.05 2.05
N VAL A 180 -6.56 5.46 2.00
CA VAL A 180 -5.87 4.91 3.17
C VAL A 180 -4.59 5.70 3.39
N ILE A 181 -4.48 6.35 4.55
CA ILE A 181 -3.26 7.02 4.99
C ILE A 181 -2.55 6.05 5.91
N LYS A 182 -1.57 5.32 5.35
CA LYS A 182 -0.73 4.41 6.14
C LYS A 182 0.21 5.19 7.03
N SER A 183 0.66 6.35 6.55
CA SER A 183 1.46 7.25 7.35
C SER A 183 1.66 8.64 6.75
N GLY A 184 2.28 9.52 7.56
CA GLY A 184 2.65 10.87 7.16
C GLY A 184 1.49 11.85 7.21
N THR A 185 1.65 12.97 6.50
CA THR A 185 0.68 14.07 6.49
C THR A 185 0.11 14.29 5.09
N VAL A 186 -1.22 14.23 4.96
CA VAL A 186 -1.94 14.76 3.79
C VAL A 186 -2.18 16.25 3.99
N THR A 187 -1.50 17.11 3.24
CA THR A 187 -1.68 18.57 3.29
C THR A 187 -2.65 19.05 2.21
N ILE A 188 -3.81 19.55 2.60
CA ILE A 188 -4.78 20.17 1.68
C ILE A 188 -4.48 21.66 1.59
N SER A 189 -3.96 22.07 0.42
CA SER A 189 -3.56 23.46 0.17
C SER A 189 -4.73 24.44 0.30
N GLU A 190 -4.45 25.70 0.62
CA GLU A 190 -5.46 26.76 0.63
C GLU A 190 -6.18 26.84 -0.73
N GLY A 191 -7.51 27.03 -0.69
CA GLY A 191 -8.35 27.05 -1.88
C GLY A 191 -8.55 25.70 -2.58
N SER A 192 -7.95 24.62 -2.06
CA SER A 192 -8.10 23.26 -2.60
C SER A 192 -9.20 22.48 -1.86
N THR A 193 -9.81 21.53 -2.56
CA THR A 193 -10.85 20.65 -2.03
C THR A 193 -10.48 19.20 -2.28
N LEU A 194 -10.51 18.39 -1.22
CA LEU A 194 -10.43 16.94 -1.27
C LEU A 194 -11.81 16.36 -0.94
N THR A 195 -12.42 15.67 -1.91
CA THR A 195 -13.71 14.99 -1.75
C THR A 195 -13.50 13.49 -1.86
N ILE A 196 -13.91 12.72 -0.86
CA ILE A 196 -13.68 11.27 -0.82
C ILE A 196 -14.97 10.52 -0.46
N SER A 197 -15.22 9.38 -1.11
CA SER A 197 -16.25 8.44 -0.69
C SER A 197 -15.71 7.01 -0.57
N GLY A 198 -16.15 6.28 0.46
CA GLY A 198 -15.80 4.87 0.69
C GLY A 198 -16.76 3.89 0.01
N GLY A 199 -17.18 4.22 -1.21
CA GLY A 199 -18.23 3.57 -1.96
C GLY A 199 -18.82 4.53 -2.99
N ASP A 200 -19.44 3.99 -4.02
CA ASP A 200 -20.12 4.72 -5.08
C ASP A 200 -21.62 4.98 -4.70
N THR A 201 -22.41 5.58 -5.60
CA THR A 201 -23.83 5.90 -5.37
C THR A 201 -24.82 4.82 -5.80
N VAL A 202 -24.37 3.78 -6.49
CA VAL A 202 -25.15 2.67 -7.02
C VAL A 202 -25.66 1.81 -5.87
N GLU A 203 -26.94 1.47 -5.94
CA GLU A 203 -27.60 0.59 -4.98
C GLU A 203 -27.24 -0.88 -5.27
N VAL A 204 -25.96 -1.22 -5.08
CA VAL A 204 -25.53 -2.59 -4.85
C VAL A 204 -25.74 -2.91 -3.37
N TYR A 205 -25.85 -4.18 -2.99
CA TYR A 205 -26.18 -4.61 -1.64
C TYR A 205 -24.90 -5.01 -0.85
N PRO A 206 -23.99 -4.08 -0.48
CA PRO A 206 -22.76 -4.43 0.21
C PRO A 206 -23.04 -5.06 1.57
N SER A 207 -22.21 -6.04 1.92
CA SER A 207 -22.24 -6.59 3.26
C SER A 207 -21.77 -5.57 4.30
N ALA A 208 -20.80 -4.71 3.97
CA ALA A 208 -20.28 -3.62 4.79
C ALA A 208 -19.87 -2.44 3.90
N GLY A 209 -19.99 -1.21 4.39
CA GLY A 209 -19.57 -0.03 3.64
C GLY A 209 -18.09 0.30 3.84
N GLY A 210 -17.42 0.79 2.80
CA GLY A 210 -16.05 1.28 2.93
C GLY A 210 -15.99 2.65 3.61
N SER A 211 -14.96 2.93 4.39
CA SER A 211 -14.80 4.26 4.99
C SER A 211 -14.29 5.26 3.94
N GLY A 212 -14.71 6.53 4.00
CA GLY A 212 -14.16 7.55 3.10
C GLY A 212 -12.63 7.61 3.23
N ILE A 213 -12.15 7.79 4.46
CA ILE A 213 -10.73 7.79 4.79
C ILE A 213 -10.46 6.82 5.93
N VAL A 214 -9.36 6.09 5.86
CA VAL A 214 -8.83 5.28 6.96
C VAL A 214 -7.44 5.80 7.33
N MET A 215 -7.25 6.17 8.60
CA MET A 215 -5.99 6.72 9.12
C MET A 215 -5.27 5.71 10.03
N SER A 216 -4.03 5.39 9.72
CA SER A 216 -3.16 4.63 10.63
C SER A 216 -2.55 5.53 11.70
N GLU A 217 -2.11 4.94 12.81
CA GLU A 217 -1.56 5.68 13.96
C GLU A 217 -0.44 6.67 13.56
N GLY A 218 -0.53 7.89 14.07
CA GLY A 218 0.40 8.99 13.73
C GLY A 218 0.11 9.70 12.41
N SER A 219 -0.86 9.23 11.62
CA SER A 219 -1.27 9.90 10.38
C SER A 219 -1.98 11.23 10.64
N GLN A 220 -1.81 12.16 9.71
CA GLN A 220 -2.37 13.51 9.83
C GLN A 220 -3.00 13.97 8.52
N ILE A 221 -4.08 14.75 8.62
CA ILE A 221 -4.60 15.56 7.53
C ILE A 221 -4.57 17.01 7.99
N LYS A 222 -3.84 17.86 7.26
CA LYS A 222 -3.59 19.26 7.66
C LYS A 222 -3.85 20.23 6.52
N GLY A 223 -3.99 21.52 6.85
CA GLY A 223 -3.92 22.62 5.89
C GLY A 223 -5.21 23.42 5.76
N ALA A 224 -5.13 24.61 5.15
CA ALA A 224 -6.26 25.55 5.11
C ALA A 224 -7.39 25.16 4.13
N GLY A 225 -7.24 24.06 3.40
CA GLY A 225 -8.22 23.59 2.41
C GLY A 225 -9.50 22.98 2.99
N THR A 226 -10.31 22.43 2.09
CA THR A 226 -11.58 21.78 2.41
C THR A 226 -11.47 20.27 2.28
N LEU A 227 -11.86 19.56 3.34
CA LEU A 227 -12.06 18.11 3.34
C LEU A 227 -13.55 17.77 3.36
N ILE A 228 -14.00 17.00 2.38
CA ILE A 228 -15.35 16.43 2.30
C ILE A 228 -15.20 14.92 2.23
N THR A 229 -15.86 14.19 3.12
CA THR A 229 -15.73 12.73 3.15
C THR A 229 -17.03 12.04 3.53
N THR A 230 -17.33 10.94 2.84
CA THR A 230 -18.56 10.17 3.01
C THR A 230 -18.24 8.68 3.13
N GLY A 231 -18.75 8.02 4.16
CA GLY A 231 -18.70 6.56 4.27
C GLY A 231 -19.66 5.87 3.30
N GLY A 232 -19.27 4.70 2.79
CA GLY A 232 -20.08 3.82 1.95
C GLY A 232 -21.23 3.18 2.73
N LYS A 233 -22.26 2.76 2.01
CA LYS A 233 -23.50 2.24 2.63
C LYS A 233 -23.34 0.77 3.03
N SER A 234 -24.24 0.27 3.87
CA SER A 234 -24.27 -1.17 4.21
C SER A 234 -25.68 -1.70 4.37
N TYR A 235 -25.85 -3.00 4.13
CA TYR A 235 -27.14 -3.69 4.31
C TYR A 235 -27.16 -4.69 5.47
N GLN A 236 -26.03 -5.30 5.81
CA GLN A 236 -25.98 -6.36 6.83
C GLN A 236 -25.05 -6.00 7.99
N ASN A 237 -23.80 -5.65 7.69
CA ASN A 237 -22.79 -5.27 8.67
C ASN A 237 -22.69 -3.74 8.76
N LYS A 238 -21.64 -3.24 9.39
CA LYS A 238 -21.44 -1.81 9.62
C LYS A 238 -21.28 -1.04 8.30
N ALA A 239 -21.84 0.16 8.25
CA ALA A 239 -21.56 1.11 7.20
C ALA A 239 -20.20 1.77 7.42
N GLY A 240 -19.63 2.34 6.37
CA GLY A 240 -18.34 2.98 6.45
C GLY A 240 -18.39 4.30 7.20
N HIS A 241 -17.30 4.66 7.85
CA HIS A 241 -17.17 5.97 8.49
C HIS A 241 -16.80 7.05 7.47
N GLY A 242 -17.12 8.31 7.74
CA GLY A 242 -16.55 9.42 6.97
C GLY A 242 -15.02 9.44 7.12
N ILE A 243 -14.54 9.39 8.37
CA ILE A 243 -13.12 9.21 8.72
C ILE A 243 -13.01 8.16 9.82
N ASP A 244 -12.20 7.14 9.55
CA ASP A 244 -11.91 6.01 10.43
C ASP A 244 -10.44 5.98 10.87
N GLY A 245 -10.13 5.15 11.86
CA GLY A 245 -8.79 4.91 12.35
C GLY A 245 -8.35 5.88 13.45
N VAL A 246 -7.07 6.25 13.46
CA VAL A 246 -6.44 7.04 14.54
C VAL A 246 -5.59 8.13 13.92
N GLY A 247 -5.73 9.38 14.37
CA GLY A 247 -4.91 10.47 13.84
C GLY A 247 -5.43 11.87 14.16
N ILE A 248 -4.90 12.86 13.44
CA ILE A 248 -5.31 14.26 13.55
C ILE A 248 -5.89 14.75 12.22
N VAL A 249 -7.01 15.45 12.29
CA VAL A 249 -7.54 16.25 11.18
C VAL A 249 -7.56 17.72 11.61
N ASP A 250 -6.73 18.53 10.98
CA ASP A 250 -6.58 19.96 11.26
C ASP A 250 -6.69 20.78 9.97
N VAL A 251 -7.92 21.11 9.59
CA VAL A 251 -8.23 21.66 8.26
C VAL A 251 -9.03 22.96 8.32
N GLY A 252 -9.05 23.72 7.22
CA GLY A 252 -9.89 24.91 7.13
C GLY A 252 -11.38 24.56 7.25
N THR A 253 -11.86 23.63 6.42
CA THR A 253 -13.25 23.16 6.44
C THR A 253 -13.29 21.64 6.46
N LEU A 254 -14.09 21.05 7.35
CA LEU A 254 -14.39 19.63 7.39
C LEU A 254 -15.90 19.40 7.23
N LYS A 255 -16.28 18.58 6.26
CA LYS A 255 -17.61 17.99 6.13
C LYS A 255 -17.49 16.47 6.10
N ALA A 256 -17.84 15.81 7.19
CA ALA A 256 -17.76 14.36 7.31
C ALA A 256 -19.15 13.74 7.49
N THR A 257 -19.46 12.72 6.71
CA THR A 257 -20.74 12.01 6.78
C THR A 257 -20.50 10.52 6.83
N GLY A 258 -21.06 9.85 7.82
CA GLY A 258 -21.01 8.40 7.89
C GLY A 258 -21.98 7.75 6.89
N GLY A 259 -21.66 6.53 6.47
CA GLY A 259 -22.48 5.77 5.55
C GLY A 259 -23.79 5.30 6.18
N ALA A 260 -24.85 5.25 5.39
CA ALA A 260 -26.15 4.76 5.86
C ALA A 260 -26.16 3.23 6.02
N SER A 261 -26.93 2.74 6.99
CA SER A 261 -27.31 1.33 7.09
C SER A 261 -28.78 1.11 6.73
N ALA A 262 -29.13 -0.11 6.31
CA ALA A 262 -30.49 -0.46 5.89
C ALA A 262 -31.54 -0.25 7.01
N PRO A 263 -32.74 0.28 6.68
CA PRO A 263 -33.84 0.48 7.64
C PRO A 263 -34.58 -0.83 8.00
N GLU A 264 -35.40 -0.78 9.05
CA GLU A 264 -36.15 -1.91 9.64
C GLU A 264 -37.09 -2.62 8.64
N ASP A 265 -37.74 -1.88 7.74
CA ASP A 265 -38.75 -2.41 6.81
C ASP A 265 -38.16 -2.96 5.49
N TYR A 266 -36.85 -3.16 5.39
CA TYR A 266 -36.24 -3.59 4.14
C TYR A 266 -36.55 -5.07 3.84
N PRO A 267 -37.26 -5.39 2.74
CA PRO A 267 -37.97 -6.67 2.57
C PRO A 267 -37.09 -7.91 2.40
N THR A 268 -35.77 -7.74 2.30
CA THR A 268 -34.80 -8.82 2.00
C THR A 268 -33.79 -9.08 3.11
N VAL A 269 -33.75 -8.27 4.18
CA VAL A 269 -32.79 -8.44 5.28
C VAL A 269 -33.49 -9.13 6.44
N THR A 270 -33.32 -10.45 6.56
CA THR A 270 -33.77 -11.23 7.71
C THR A 270 -32.62 -11.41 8.71
N GLY A 271 -32.47 -10.53 9.71
CA GLY A 271 -31.35 -10.64 10.66
C GLY A 271 -31.06 -9.39 11.50
N ARG A 272 -29.84 -9.31 12.05
CA ARG A 272 -29.33 -8.11 12.76
C ARG A 272 -28.97 -7.03 11.76
N HIS A 273 -29.51 -5.83 11.93
CA HIS A 273 -29.13 -4.65 11.15
C HIS A 273 -27.77 -4.10 11.62
N GLY A 274 -26.96 -3.66 10.67
CA GLY A 274 -25.66 -3.06 10.93
C GLY A 274 -25.75 -1.63 11.46
N GLN A 275 -24.73 -1.21 12.22
CA GLN A 275 -24.59 0.17 12.66
C GLN A 275 -24.21 1.07 11.48
N ALA A 276 -24.90 2.20 11.32
CA ALA A 276 -24.51 3.23 10.38
C ALA A 276 -23.18 3.87 10.82
N GLY A 277 -22.43 4.40 9.86
CA GLY A 277 -21.08 4.91 10.13
C GLY A 277 -21.11 6.23 10.88
N ASP A 278 -20.10 6.47 11.70
CA ASP A 278 -19.86 7.80 12.27
C ASP A 278 -19.35 8.77 11.20
N GLY A 279 -19.62 10.07 11.36
CA GLY A 279 -18.96 11.08 10.54
C GLY A 279 -17.44 11.03 10.74
N VAL A 280 -17.01 11.03 12.00
CA VAL A 280 -15.61 10.87 12.42
C VAL A 280 -15.57 9.98 13.65
N VAL A 281 -14.72 8.95 13.65
CA VAL A 281 -14.57 8.07 14.83
C VAL A 281 -13.88 8.80 16.00
N PRO A 282 -14.16 8.44 17.27
CA PRO A 282 -13.63 9.16 18.44
C PRO A 282 -12.11 9.17 18.58
N THR A 283 -11.41 8.22 17.95
CA THR A 283 -9.95 8.09 17.94
C THR A 283 -9.25 9.05 16.97
N VAL A 284 -10.01 9.76 16.14
CA VAL A 284 -9.51 10.86 15.30
C VAL A 284 -9.80 12.19 16.00
N LYS A 285 -8.74 12.92 16.34
CA LYS A 285 -8.84 14.26 16.94
C LYS A 285 -8.97 15.31 15.84
N VAL A 286 -9.89 16.26 15.99
CA VAL A 286 -10.23 17.21 14.93
C VAL A 286 -10.17 18.66 15.39
N ARG A 287 -9.59 19.52 14.55
CA ARG A 287 -9.71 20.97 14.58
C ARG A 287 -10.11 21.45 13.19
N ALA A 288 -11.19 22.22 13.08
CA ALA A 288 -11.54 22.88 11.83
C ALA A 288 -12.18 24.23 12.06
N THR A 289 -11.96 25.19 11.16
CA THR A 289 -12.63 26.51 11.23
C THR A 289 -14.12 26.37 10.95
N ASN A 290 -14.46 25.58 9.93
CA ASN A 290 -15.84 25.21 9.61
C ASN A 290 -16.02 23.70 9.74
N LEU A 291 -16.65 23.26 10.82
CA LEU A 291 -16.84 21.84 11.13
C LEU A 291 -18.31 21.42 10.93
N SER A 292 -18.54 20.38 10.14
CA SER A 292 -19.79 19.63 10.09
C SER A 292 -19.49 18.14 10.07
N SER A 293 -19.95 17.43 11.10
CA SER A 293 -19.93 15.96 11.17
C SER A 293 -21.36 15.48 11.29
N GLN A 294 -21.71 14.42 10.56
CA GLN A 294 -23.01 13.79 10.61
C GLN A 294 -22.81 12.27 10.61
N GLY A 295 -23.48 11.59 11.54
CA GLY A 295 -23.59 10.14 11.47
C GLY A 295 -24.46 9.70 10.29
N GLY A 296 -24.20 8.50 9.80
CA GLY A 296 -25.05 7.86 8.82
C GLY A 296 -26.43 7.53 9.39
N THR A 297 -27.42 7.48 8.51
CA THR A 297 -28.81 7.14 8.86
C THR A 297 -29.01 5.63 8.91
N GLY A 298 -29.93 5.15 9.75
CA GLY A 298 -30.29 3.74 9.85
C GLY A 298 -31.03 3.47 11.16
N GLU A 299 -31.36 2.21 11.45
CA GLU A 299 -31.93 1.80 12.74
C GLU A 299 -30.97 2.13 13.90
N HIS A 300 -29.68 1.97 13.64
CA HIS A 300 -28.60 2.32 14.55
C HIS A 300 -27.77 3.45 13.92
N PRO A 301 -28.21 4.72 14.03
CA PRO A 301 -27.54 5.83 13.39
C PRO A 301 -26.13 6.01 13.96
N GLY A 302 -25.22 6.47 13.10
CA GLY A 302 -23.85 6.77 13.50
C GLY A 302 -23.77 8.06 14.34
N SER A 303 -22.61 8.29 14.91
CA SER A 303 -22.33 9.49 15.68
C SER A 303 -21.95 10.69 14.80
N ASP A 304 -22.48 11.85 15.18
CA ASP A 304 -22.05 13.17 14.71
C ASP A 304 -20.97 13.79 15.61
N LYS A 305 -20.63 13.14 16.73
CA LYS A 305 -19.67 13.66 17.71
C LYS A 305 -18.27 13.67 17.12
N VAL A 306 -17.48 14.63 17.59
CA VAL A 306 -16.10 14.83 17.18
C VAL A 306 -15.26 15.05 18.42
N THR A 307 -14.12 14.36 18.50
CA THR A 307 -13.12 14.57 19.55
C THR A 307 -12.27 15.79 19.18
N PRO A 308 -12.23 16.86 19.99
CA PRO A 308 -11.43 18.04 19.66
C PRO A 308 -9.91 17.74 19.66
N TYR A 309 -9.18 18.37 18.74
CA TYR A 309 -7.72 18.44 18.75
C TYR A 309 -7.26 19.76 19.38
N ASP A 310 -6.46 19.66 20.44
CA ASP A 310 -5.79 20.80 21.07
C ASP A 310 -4.33 20.86 20.57
N PRO A 311 -3.93 21.90 19.82
CA PRO A 311 -2.57 22.02 19.28
C PRO A 311 -1.50 22.29 20.35
N SER A 312 -1.89 22.56 21.60
CA SER A 312 -0.96 22.68 22.72
C SER A 312 -0.54 21.32 23.28
N GLU A 313 -1.31 20.27 23.01
CA GLU A 313 -0.89 18.89 23.24
C GLU A 313 0.07 18.46 22.13
N PRO A 314 1.10 17.65 22.44
CA PRO A 314 1.90 17.05 21.39
C PRO A 314 1.03 16.20 20.47
N ASP A 315 1.23 16.36 19.16
CA ASP A 315 0.60 15.49 18.17
C ASP A 315 0.88 14.03 18.52
N PRO A 316 -0.11 13.11 18.46
CA PRO A 316 0.17 11.68 18.44
C PRO A 316 1.27 11.41 17.41
N GLN A 317 2.43 10.99 17.92
CA GLN A 317 3.56 10.66 17.08
C GLN A 317 3.29 9.30 16.45
N PRO A 318 3.64 9.09 15.16
CA PRO A 318 3.68 7.74 14.61
C PRO A 318 4.55 6.88 15.52
N GLN A 319 4.07 5.68 15.85
CA GLN A 319 4.93 4.74 16.55
C GLN A 319 6.06 4.38 15.59
N THR A 320 7.29 4.70 15.97
CA THR A 320 8.49 4.43 15.18
C THR A 320 9.44 3.57 15.99
N GLY A 321 10.31 2.83 15.32
CA GLY A 321 11.20 1.87 15.94
C GLY A 321 10.46 0.63 16.47
N TRP A 322 11.07 -0.03 17.47
CA TRP A 322 10.50 -1.21 18.11
C TRP A 322 9.28 -0.87 18.95
N GLN A 323 8.19 -1.59 18.73
CA GLN A 323 6.92 -1.44 19.46
C GLN A 323 6.45 -2.81 19.92
N GLN A 324 6.01 -2.91 21.18
CA GLN A 324 5.46 -4.13 21.72
C GLN A 324 3.94 -4.04 21.84
N VAL A 325 3.24 -4.89 21.10
CA VAL A 325 1.77 -4.99 21.11
C VAL A 325 1.39 -6.41 21.49
N ASP A 326 0.61 -6.56 22.57
CA ASP A 326 0.17 -7.85 23.11
C ASP A 326 1.29 -8.90 23.28
N GLY A 327 2.47 -8.43 23.70
CA GLY A 327 3.65 -9.26 23.94
C GLY A 327 4.48 -9.57 22.69
N THR A 328 4.02 -9.19 21.50
CA THR A 328 4.76 -9.34 20.24
C THR A 328 5.47 -8.03 19.87
N TRP A 329 6.71 -8.14 19.40
CA TRP A 329 7.47 -7.00 18.89
C TRP A 329 7.22 -6.77 17.41
N TYR A 330 7.06 -5.51 17.03
CA TYR A 330 6.94 -5.01 15.67
C TYR A 330 7.98 -3.92 15.49
N TYR A 331 8.39 -3.67 14.25
CA TYR A 331 9.24 -2.53 13.95
C TYR A 331 8.55 -1.61 12.95
N TYR A 332 8.57 -0.32 13.23
CA TYR A 332 8.01 0.71 12.37
C TYR A 332 9.13 1.65 11.88
N ASN A 333 9.15 1.94 10.59
CA ASN A 333 10.06 2.91 10.01
C ASN A 333 9.80 4.31 10.56
N THR A 334 10.71 5.25 10.29
CA THR A 334 10.54 6.67 10.70
C THR A 334 9.32 7.31 10.06
N ASP A 335 8.90 6.80 8.91
CA ASP A 335 7.67 7.21 8.25
C ASP A 335 6.44 6.52 8.85
N GLY A 336 6.52 5.72 9.92
CA GLY A 336 5.38 5.01 10.52
C GLY A 336 4.91 3.76 9.79
N SER A 337 5.52 3.37 8.67
CA SER A 337 5.21 2.09 8.00
C SER A 337 5.75 0.90 8.80
N MET A 338 4.94 -0.15 8.95
CA MET A 338 5.36 -1.40 9.60
C MET A 338 6.31 -2.17 8.69
N VAL A 339 7.44 -2.63 9.25
CA VAL A 339 8.41 -3.44 8.54
C VAL A 339 7.98 -4.91 8.55
N THR A 340 8.09 -5.55 7.39
CA THR A 340 8.02 -7.00 7.20
C THR A 340 9.27 -7.47 6.46
N GLY A 341 9.62 -8.74 6.59
CA GLY A 341 10.86 -9.32 6.06
C GLY A 341 12.10 -8.98 6.88
N TRP A 342 13.26 -9.00 6.22
CA TRP A 342 14.55 -8.75 6.83
C TRP A 342 14.75 -7.29 7.24
N LEU A 343 15.23 -7.07 8.46
CA LEU A 343 15.55 -5.76 9.00
C LEU A 343 16.98 -5.77 9.59
N GLN A 344 17.81 -4.83 9.17
CA GLN A 344 19.14 -4.64 9.74
C GLN A 344 19.18 -3.36 10.57
N LEU A 345 19.51 -3.47 11.86
CA LEU A 345 19.71 -2.35 12.77
C LEU A 345 21.04 -2.52 13.50
N ASP A 346 21.90 -1.50 13.44
CA ASP A 346 23.19 -1.48 14.15
C ASP A 346 24.00 -2.78 13.96
N ASN A 347 24.09 -3.26 12.71
CA ASN A 347 24.72 -4.53 12.29
C ASN A 347 24.08 -5.82 12.82
N THR A 348 22.91 -5.74 13.46
CA THR A 348 22.13 -6.90 13.90
C THR A 348 20.98 -7.13 12.91
N TRP A 349 20.82 -8.39 12.49
CA TRP A 349 19.71 -8.79 11.63
C TRP A 349 18.54 -9.31 12.45
N TYR A 350 17.35 -8.91 12.04
CA TYR A 350 16.06 -9.35 12.55
C TYR A 350 15.21 -9.81 11.37
N TYR A 351 14.22 -10.65 11.64
CA TYR A 351 13.21 -11.01 10.65
C TYR A 351 11.83 -10.70 11.21
N LEU A 352 11.07 -9.87 10.50
CA LEU A 352 9.69 -9.54 10.80
C LEU A 352 8.84 -10.42 9.89
N GLN A 353 7.99 -11.26 10.48
CA GLN A 353 7.12 -12.16 9.72
C GLN A 353 6.18 -11.36 8.79
N ASN A 354 5.48 -12.02 7.86
CA ASN A 354 4.60 -11.35 6.89
C ASN A 354 3.49 -10.49 7.53
N TRP A 355 3.12 -10.79 8.78
CA TRP A 355 2.16 -10.02 9.57
C TRP A 355 2.82 -8.98 10.50
N GLY A 356 4.13 -8.77 10.41
CA GLY A 356 4.91 -7.74 11.10
C GLY A 356 5.59 -8.18 12.39
N GLY A 357 5.20 -9.32 12.96
CA GLY A 357 5.75 -9.79 14.22
C GLY A 357 7.19 -10.28 14.11
N MET A 358 8.04 -9.83 15.02
CA MET A 358 9.44 -10.24 15.13
C MET A 358 9.56 -11.75 15.36
N ALA A 359 10.37 -12.40 14.53
CA ALA A 359 10.71 -13.80 14.66
C ALA A 359 11.54 -14.09 15.91
N LEU A 360 11.29 -15.25 16.50
CA LEU A 360 12.05 -15.84 17.59
C LEU A 360 12.31 -17.31 17.27
N GLY A 361 13.43 -17.85 17.75
CA GLY A 361 13.80 -19.25 17.55
C GLY A 361 14.06 -19.60 16.09
N TRP A 362 13.84 -20.87 15.74
CA TRP A 362 14.00 -21.39 14.39
C TRP A 362 12.92 -20.86 13.43
N GLN A 363 13.33 -20.35 12.28
CA GLN A 363 12.46 -19.93 11.19
C GLN A 363 12.96 -20.45 9.85
N ASP A 364 12.03 -20.94 9.04
CA ASP A 364 12.27 -21.29 7.64
C ASP A 364 11.90 -20.09 6.77
N VAL A 365 12.89 -19.53 6.08
CA VAL A 365 12.74 -18.36 5.20
C VAL A 365 13.34 -18.74 3.86
N ASP A 366 12.48 -18.90 2.84
CA ASP A 366 12.83 -19.30 1.47
C ASP A 366 13.72 -20.56 1.42
N ASP A 367 13.21 -21.66 2.01
CA ASP A 367 13.86 -22.97 2.10
C ASP A 367 15.19 -22.98 2.86
N THR A 368 15.43 -21.97 3.71
CA THR A 368 16.64 -21.83 4.51
C THR A 368 16.28 -21.57 5.98
N TRP A 369 16.86 -22.37 6.88
CA TRP A 369 16.65 -22.22 8.32
C TRP A 369 17.57 -21.18 8.93
N TYR A 370 16.99 -20.28 9.73
CA TYR A 370 17.67 -19.28 10.54
C TYR A 370 17.26 -19.45 12.00
N HIS A 371 18.09 -18.99 12.93
CA HIS A 371 17.73 -18.96 14.35
C HIS A 371 17.84 -17.54 14.90
N PHE A 372 16.80 -17.09 15.59
CA PHE A 372 16.74 -15.79 16.26
C PHE A 372 16.72 -16.01 17.79
N ASP A 373 17.53 -15.25 18.54
CA ASP A 373 17.52 -15.35 20.00
C ASP A 373 16.27 -14.70 20.62
N ALA A 374 16.20 -14.66 21.95
CA ALA A 374 15.07 -14.08 22.68
C ALA A 374 14.90 -12.56 22.46
N SER A 375 15.93 -11.86 21.96
CA SER A 375 15.86 -10.46 21.54
C SER A 375 15.45 -10.29 20.07
N GLY A 376 15.28 -11.39 19.33
CA GLY A 376 15.03 -11.40 17.90
C GLY A 376 16.28 -11.23 17.04
N ALA A 377 17.47 -11.19 17.64
CA ALA A 377 18.72 -11.07 16.90
C ALA A 377 19.07 -12.40 16.23
N MET A 378 19.32 -12.35 14.91
CA MET A 378 19.76 -13.48 14.12
C MET A 378 21.10 -14.00 14.63
N GLN A 379 21.17 -15.29 14.92
CA GLN A 379 22.37 -15.96 15.38
C GLN A 379 23.27 -16.35 14.21
N THR A 380 24.58 -16.32 14.47
CA THR A 380 25.63 -16.82 13.57
C THR A 380 26.63 -17.64 14.39
N GLY A 381 27.41 -18.49 13.73
CA GLY A 381 28.37 -19.40 14.37
C GLY A 381 27.73 -20.60 15.05
N TRP A 382 28.45 -21.17 16.03
CA TRP A 382 27.99 -22.33 16.79
C TRP A 382 26.85 -21.99 17.74
N LEU A 383 25.76 -22.75 17.65
CA LEU A 383 24.56 -22.61 18.47
C LEU A 383 24.29 -23.93 19.21
N GLN A 384 24.12 -23.88 20.54
CA GLN A 384 23.73 -25.03 21.33
C GLN A 384 22.28 -24.90 21.80
N LEU A 385 21.43 -25.86 21.42
CA LEU A 385 20.02 -25.91 21.81
C LEU A 385 19.62 -27.33 22.18
N ASP A 386 18.95 -27.48 23.33
CA ASP A 386 18.42 -28.76 23.84
C ASP A 386 19.43 -29.93 23.78
N GLY A 387 20.71 -29.63 24.04
CA GLY A 387 21.79 -30.61 24.06
C GLY A 387 22.39 -30.94 22.68
N SER A 388 21.89 -30.36 21.60
CA SER A 388 22.44 -30.48 20.24
C SER A 388 23.21 -29.22 19.85
N TRP A 389 24.24 -29.39 19.02
CA TRP A 389 24.99 -28.29 18.42
C TRP A 389 24.56 -28.10 16.96
N TYR A 390 24.47 -26.86 16.53
CA TYR A 390 24.16 -26.43 15.16
C TYR A 390 25.21 -25.40 14.75
N TYR A 391 25.42 -25.24 13.44
CA TYR A 391 26.27 -24.18 12.92
C TYR A 391 25.48 -23.28 11.98
N LEU A 392 25.47 -21.98 12.26
CA LEU A 392 24.79 -20.94 11.51
C LEU A 392 25.89 -20.18 10.76
N LYS A 393 25.80 -20.06 9.44
CA LYS A 393 26.83 -19.41 8.61
C LYS A 393 26.89 -17.91 8.91
N ASP A 394 27.92 -17.21 8.41
CA ASP A 394 28.10 -15.76 8.62
C ASP A 394 26.90 -14.92 8.12
N TRP A 395 26.19 -15.41 7.10
CA TRP A 395 24.97 -14.79 6.58
C TRP A 395 23.69 -15.29 7.28
N GLY A 396 23.82 -16.16 8.29
CA GLY A 396 22.74 -16.60 9.20
C GLY A 396 22.15 -17.98 8.94
N GLY A 397 22.26 -18.52 7.73
CA GLY A 397 21.61 -19.79 7.42
C GLY A 397 22.28 -20.99 8.09
N MET A 398 21.46 -21.94 8.53
CA MET A 398 21.89 -23.19 9.13
C MET A 398 22.67 -24.05 8.13
N SER A 399 23.84 -24.52 8.55
CA SER A 399 24.64 -25.46 7.76
C SER A 399 24.09 -26.88 7.86
N LEU A 400 24.23 -27.59 6.75
CA LEU A 400 23.90 -29.00 6.56
C LEU A 400 25.10 -29.67 5.89
N ASP A 401 25.25 -30.96 6.14
CA ASP A 401 26.33 -31.80 5.65
C ASP A 401 27.72 -31.33 6.11
N TRP A 402 28.73 -31.49 5.26
CA TRP A 402 30.11 -31.17 5.57
C TRP A 402 30.34 -29.66 5.63
N GLU A 403 30.90 -29.19 6.74
CA GLU A 403 31.28 -27.79 6.93
C GLU A 403 32.70 -27.72 7.50
N GLU A 404 33.55 -26.88 6.89
CA GLU A 404 34.89 -26.60 7.38
C GLU A 404 34.90 -25.29 8.16
N ILE A 405 35.22 -25.36 9.44
CA ILE A 405 35.19 -24.23 10.37
C ILE A 405 36.58 -24.11 10.98
N ASP A 406 37.25 -22.99 10.72
CA ASP A 406 38.62 -22.71 11.17
C ASP A 406 39.63 -23.86 10.89
N GLY A 407 39.53 -24.46 9.70
CA GLY A 407 40.42 -25.54 9.25
C GLY A 407 40.09 -26.92 9.83
N THR A 408 38.94 -27.08 10.50
CA THR A 408 38.46 -28.33 11.05
C THR A 408 37.14 -28.72 10.40
N TRP A 409 37.02 -29.98 9.97
CA TRP A 409 35.80 -30.51 9.36
C TRP A 409 34.81 -31.00 10.40
N TYR A 410 33.54 -30.65 10.19
CA TYR A 410 32.37 -31.09 10.94
C TYR A 410 31.33 -31.64 9.98
N TYR A 411 30.39 -32.41 10.52
CA TYR A 411 29.23 -32.87 9.74
C TYR A 411 27.93 -32.55 10.50
N LEU A 412 27.04 -31.81 9.83
CA LEU A 412 25.74 -31.40 10.33
C LEU A 412 24.70 -32.30 9.66
N GLY A 413 23.96 -33.10 10.44
CA GLY A 413 22.97 -34.02 9.89
C GLY A 413 21.83 -33.30 9.17
N SER A 414 20.89 -34.05 8.59
CA SER A 414 19.75 -33.48 7.85
C SER A 414 18.83 -32.56 8.67
N SER A 415 18.90 -32.63 10.01
CA SER A 415 18.20 -31.72 10.91
C SER A 415 19.04 -30.51 11.35
N GLY A 416 20.25 -30.35 10.81
CA GLY A 416 21.25 -29.37 11.23
C GLY A 416 22.07 -29.76 12.47
N ALA A 417 21.71 -30.84 13.15
CA ALA A 417 22.40 -31.25 14.37
C ALA A 417 23.80 -31.83 14.05
N MET A 418 24.83 -31.28 14.67
CA MET A 418 26.20 -31.72 14.59
C MET A 418 26.34 -33.15 15.14
N VAL A 419 26.92 -34.03 14.33
CA VAL A 419 27.13 -35.43 14.72
C VAL A 419 28.41 -35.59 15.55
N THR A 420 28.44 -36.64 16.37
CA THR A 420 29.64 -37.07 17.11
C THR A 420 29.80 -38.58 17.00
N GLY A 421 30.98 -39.10 17.38
CA GLY A 421 31.24 -40.54 17.39
C GLY A 421 31.46 -41.13 16.00
N THR A 422 31.19 -42.43 15.85
CA THR A 422 31.37 -43.13 14.57
C THR A 422 30.10 -43.01 13.73
N GLN A 423 30.23 -42.49 12.51
CA GLN A 423 29.13 -42.25 11.58
C GLN A 423 29.43 -42.88 10.22
N ILE A 424 28.38 -43.22 9.46
CA ILE A 424 28.49 -43.67 8.07
C ILE A 424 27.86 -42.60 7.19
N ILE A 425 28.66 -41.93 6.37
CA ILE A 425 28.25 -40.85 5.47
C ILE A 425 28.62 -41.27 4.05
N ASP A 426 27.64 -41.36 3.16
CA ASP A 426 27.79 -41.83 1.78
C ASP A 426 28.56 -43.16 1.66
N GLY A 427 28.26 -44.10 2.56
CA GLY A 427 28.89 -45.42 2.60
C GLY A 427 30.31 -45.47 3.16
N THR A 428 30.85 -44.33 3.60
CA THR A 428 32.19 -44.23 4.21
C THR A 428 32.08 -44.04 5.72
N VAL A 429 32.91 -44.76 6.49
CA VAL A 429 32.95 -44.66 7.96
C VAL A 429 33.86 -43.50 8.35
N TYR A 430 33.33 -42.54 9.11
CA TYR A 430 34.06 -41.42 9.69
C TYR A 430 33.96 -41.44 11.21
N ARG A 431 35.00 -40.94 11.88
CA ARG A 431 34.98 -40.77 13.33
C ARG A 431 35.11 -39.29 13.70
N PHE A 432 34.12 -38.79 14.44
CA PHE A 432 34.08 -37.45 15.00
C PHE A 432 34.33 -37.48 16.51
N ALA A 433 35.08 -36.50 17.02
CA ALA A 433 35.28 -36.31 18.45
C ALA A 433 33.97 -35.90 19.15
N SER A 434 33.97 -35.85 20.50
CA SER A 434 32.84 -35.31 21.26
C SER A 434 32.57 -33.82 21.00
N SER A 435 33.57 -33.10 20.49
CA SER A 435 33.44 -31.73 20.00
C SER A 435 32.90 -31.63 18.57
N GLY A 436 32.63 -32.76 17.90
CA GLY A 436 32.20 -32.82 16.50
C GLY A 436 33.31 -32.74 15.46
N ALA A 437 34.55 -32.47 15.86
CA ALA A 437 35.69 -32.39 14.94
C ALA A 437 35.98 -33.76 14.29
N LEU A 438 36.17 -33.78 12.97
CA LEU A 438 36.59 -34.98 12.24
C LEU A 438 37.98 -35.42 12.68
N VAL A 439 38.13 -36.72 12.97
CA VAL A 439 39.39 -37.32 13.44
C VAL A 439 40.04 -38.20 12.37
N SER A 440 39.25 -39.04 11.70
CA SER A 440 39.74 -40.06 10.77
C SER A 440 38.63 -40.68 9.95
#